data_AF-A0A974A2F2-F1
#
_entry.id   AF-A0A974A2F2-F1
#
_cell.length_a   1.000
_cell.length_b   1.000
_cell.length_c   1.000
_cell.angle_alpha   90.00
_cell.angle_beta   90.00
_cell.angle_gamma   90.00
#
_symmetry.space_group_name_H-M   'P 1'
#
loop_
_entity.id
_entity.type
_entity.pdbx_description
1 polymer ?
#
loop_
_entity_poly.entity_id
_entity_poly.type
_entity_poly.pdbx_seq_one_letter_code
_entity_poly.pdbx_strand_id
1 'polypeptide(L)' 'MRFWIECTRHETNKPVHINIALVGSMWHDGERTILAFVGGDAERVEVTQTPEQIMTMHLGPTGAA' A
#
# COMPACT_ATOMS: atom_id res chain seq x y z
N MET A 1 -9.30 -12.22 6.08
CA MET A 1 -9.10 -10.83 5.62
C MET A 1 -8.00 -10.22 6.48
N ARG A 2 -6.89 -9.77 5.87
CA ARG A 2 -5.72 -9.27 6.61
C ARG A 2 -5.64 -7.75 6.49
N PHE A 3 -5.79 -7.06 7.62
CA PHE A 3 -5.78 -5.59 7.66
C PHE A 3 -4.37 -4.98 7.57
N TRP A 4 -3.34 -5.80 7.77
CA TRP A 4 -1.95 -5.40 7.69
C TRP A 4 -1.27 -6.06 6.50
N ILE A 5 -0.56 -5.26 5.70
CA ILE A 5 0.29 -5.74 4.62
C ILE A 5 1.71 -5.25 4.87
N GLU A 6 2.70 -6.02 4.41
CA GLU A 6 4.08 -5.58 4.40
C GLU A 6 4.40 -5.02 3.01
N CYS A 7 4.82 -3.76 2.98
CA CYS A 7 5.30 -3.07 1.80
C CYS A 7 6.78 -2.69 2.00
N THR A 8 7.42 -2.20 0.95
CA THR A 8 8.80 -1.71 1.01
C THR A 8 8.79 -0.20 0.86
N ARG A 9 9.33 0.53 1.84
CA ARG A 9 9.49 1.99 1.75
C ARG A 9 10.38 2.33 0.56
N HIS A 10 9.91 3.23 -0.30
CA HIS A 10 10.62 3.62 -1.51
C HIS A 10 12.00 4.24 -1.21
N GLU A 11 12.05 5.20 -0.29
CA GLU A 11 13.27 5.93 0.08
C GLU A 11 14.40 5.07 0.68
N THR A 12 14.04 4.04 1.46
CA THR A 12 15.00 3.33 2.33
C THR A 12 15.14 1.86 1.98
N ASN A 13 14.30 1.34 1.07
CA ASN A 13 14.18 -0.08 0.77
C ASN A 13 13.92 -0.98 2.00
N LYS A 14 13.41 -0.40 3.10
CA LYS A 14 13.08 -1.14 4.32
C LYS A 14 11.63 -1.59 4.32
N PRO A 15 11.31 -2.74 4.94
CA PRO A 15 9.92 -3.16 5.10
C PRO A 15 9.15 -2.19 6.00
N VAL A 16 7.89 -1.96 5.67
CA VAL A 16 6.93 -1.18 6.45
C VAL A 16 5.60 -1.92 6.52
N HIS A 17 5.03 -1.99 7.72
CA HIS A 17 3.71 -2.59 7.92
C HIS A 17 2.64 -1.50 7.76
N ILE A 18 1.75 -1.69 6.80
CA ILE A 18 0.69 -0.75 6.46
C ILE A 18 -0.66 -1.33 6.87
N ASN A 19 -1.44 -0.54 7.62
CA ASN A 19 -2.84 -0.85 7.84
C ASN A 19 -3.66 -0.40 6.62
N ILE A 20 -3.95 -1.33 5.72
CA ILE A 20 -4.63 -1.02 4.45
C ILE A 20 -6.06 -0.52 4.67
N ALA A 21 -6.70 -0.84 5.80
CA ALA A 21 -8.03 -0.34 6.13
C ALA A 21 -8.05 1.16 6.45
N LEU A 22 -6.88 1.76 6.72
CA LEU A 22 -6.73 3.20 6.94
C LEU A 22 -6.27 3.95 5.69
N VAL A 23 -6.01 3.26 4.57
CA VAL A 23 -5.64 3.90 3.31
C VAL A 23 -6.90 4.40 2.61
N GLY A 24 -7.04 5.72 2.52
CA GLY A 24 -8.19 6.37 1.87
C GLY A 24 -8.02 6.51 0.36
N SER A 25 -6.79 6.68 -0.10
CA SER A 25 -6.47 6.67 -1.52
C SER A 25 -5.06 6.14 -1.78
N MET A 26 -4.90 5.56 -2.95
CA MET A 26 -3.65 4.99 -3.43
C MET A 26 -3.49 5.31 -4.90
N TRP A 27 -2.33 5.80 -5.32
CA TRP A 27 -2.03 6.09 -6.72
C TRP A 27 -0.55 5.89 -7.01
N HIS A 28 -0.25 5.64 -8.28
CA HIS A 28 1.10 5.52 -8.78
C HIS A 28 1.64 6.91 -9.18
N ASP A 29 2.88 7.20 -8.78
CA ASP A 29 3.59 8.45 -9.06
C ASP A 29 5.02 8.11 -9.52
N GLY A 30 5.21 7.98 -10.84
CA GLY A 30 6.51 7.58 -11.41
C GLY A 30 6.90 6.16 -11.00
N GLU A 31 8.00 6.03 -10.24
CA GLU A 31 8.53 4.72 -9.79
C GLU A 31 7.99 4.27 -8.41
N ARG A 32 7.12 5.07 -7.79
CA ARG A 32 6.59 4.83 -6.44
C ARG A 32 5.07 4.80 -6.41
N THR A 33 4.52 4.15 -5.40
CA THR A 33 3.09 4.22 -5.08
C THR A 33 2.92 5.01 -3.81
N ILE A 34 2.00 5.97 -3.84
CA ILE A 34 1.67 6.80 -2.69
C ILE A 34 0.43 6.24 -2.01
N LEU A 35 0.53 5.97 -0.72
CA LEU A 35 -0.58 5.57 0.15
C LEU A 35 -0.95 6.77 1.02
N ALA A 36 -2.13 7.34 0.82
CA ALA A 36 -2.65 8.41 1.66
C ALA A 36 -3.63 7.86 2.69
N PHE A 37 -3.36 8.13 3.96
CA PHE A 37 -4.15 7.63 5.07
C PHE A 37 -5.29 8.58 5.42
N VAL A 38 -6.42 8.01 5.89
CA VAL A 38 -7.53 8.80 6.44
C VAL A 38 -7.17 9.31 7.85
N GLY A 39 -7.32 10.61 8.09
CA GLY A 39 -7.03 11.23 9.41
C GLY A 39 -6.68 12.71 9.32
N GLY A 40 -6.66 13.41 10.46
CA GLY A 40 -6.42 14.86 10.55
C GLY A 40 -5.04 15.31 10.05
N ASP A 41 -4.04 14.43 10.17
CA ASP A 41 -2.67 14.66 9.70
C ASP A 41 -2.35 13.75 8.50
N ALA A 42 -3.26 13.64 7.53
CA ALA A 42 -3.23 12.73 6.38
C ALA A 42 -1.81 12.31 5.94
N GLU A 43 -1.31 11.25 6.57
CA GLU A 43 0.06 10.78 6.37
C GLU A 43 0.15 10.16 4.98
N ARG A 44 1.29 10.37 4.32
CA ARG A 44 1.60 9.72 3.06
C ARG A 44 2.78 8.79 3.25
N VAL A 45 2.62 7.55 2.80
CA VAL A 45 3.72 6.58 2.74
C VAL A 45 3.99 6.23 1.30
N GLU A 46 5.26 6.30 0.91
CA GLU A 46 5.73 5.94 -0.42
C GLU A 46 6.30 4.52 -0.40
N VAL A 47 5.78 3.67 -1.27
CA VAL A 47 6.18 2.26 -1.37
C VAL A 47 6.56 1.87 -2.79
N THR A 48 7.35 0.81 -2.94
CA THR A 48 7.79 0.33 -4.25
C THR A 48 6.76 -0.58 -4.93
N GLN A 49 5.83 -1.16 -4.17
CA GLN A 49 4.78 -2.02 -4.73
C GLN A 49 3.77 -1.18 -5.52
N THR A 50 3.27 -1.73 -6.63
CA THR A 50 2.19 -1.09 -7.40
C THR A 50 0.84 -1.21 -6.66
N PRO A 51 -0.15 -0.38 -6.99
CA PRO A 51 -1.51 -0.51 -6.45
C PRO A 51 -2.10 -1.92 -6.60
N GLU A 52 -1.88 -2.57 -7.74
CA GLU A 52 -2.39 -3.91 -8.05
C GLU A 52 -1.73 -4.98 -7.18
N GLN A 53 -0.42 -4.88 -6.97
CA GLN A 53 0.32 -5.77 -6.09
C GLN A 53 -0.19 -5.64 -4.65
N ILE A 54 -0.39 -4.40 -4.18
CA ILE A 54 -0.90 -4.11 -2.84
C ILE A 54 -2.30 -4.70 -2.64
N MET A 55 -3.19 -4.55 -3.62
CA MET A 55 -4.53 -5.15 -3.58
C MET A 55 -4.48 -6.68 -3.61
N THR A 56 -3.59 -7.26 -4.40
CA THR A 56 -3.37 -8.72 -4.42
C THR A 56 -2.88 -9.24 -3.07
N MET A 57 -1.98 -8.51 -2.37
CA MET A 57 -1.53 -8.87 -1.02
C MET A 57 -2.65 -8.81 0.02
N HIS A 58 -3.61 -7.90 -0.14
CA HIS A 58 -4.73 -7.72 0.77
C HIS A 58 -5.87 -8.73 0.54
N LEU A 59 -6.28 -8.89 -0.72
CA LEU A 59 -7.41 -9.71 -1.13
C LEU A 59 -7.03 -11.18 -1.36
N GLY A 60 -5.74 -11.46 -1.52
CA GLY A 60 -5.23 -12.75 -2.00
C GLY A 60 -5.15 -12.80 -3.53
N PRO A 61 -4.50 -13.83 -4.11
CA PRO A 61 -4.53 -14.04 -5.55
C PRO A 61 -5.98 -14.24 -5.99
N THR A 62 -6.47 -13.36 -6.85
CA THR A 62 -7.73 -13.57 -7.53
C THR A 62 -7.54 -14.79 -8.43
N GLY A 63 -8.12 -15.93 -8.03
CA GLY A 63 -8.22 -17.07 -8.93
C GLY A 63 -8.90 -16.60 -10.22
N ALA A 64 -8.30 -16.89 -11.37
CA ALA A 64 -9.01 -16.81 -12.63
C ALA A 64 -10.28 -17.65 -12.49
N ALA A 65 -11.43 -16.98 -12.48
CA ALA A 65 -12.73 -17.62 -12.63
C ALA A 65 -12.95 -17.98 -14.10
#